data_AF-A0A1E4IA32-F1
#
_entry.id   AF-A0A1E4IA32-F1
#
_cell.length_a   1.000
_cell.length_b   1.000
_cell.length_c   1.000
_cell.angle_alpha   90.00
_cell.angle_beta   90.00
_cell.angle_gamma   90.00
#
_symmetry.space_group_name_H-M   'P 1'
#
loop_
_entity.id
_entity.type
_entity.pdbx_description
1 polymer ?
#
loop_
_entity_poly.entity_id
_entity_poly.type
_entity_poly.pdbx_seq_one_letter_code
_entity_poly.pdbx_strand_id
1 'polypeptide(L)'
;MSPPAAALLDVALLDVAAGALLLTAVLVVWRRDLPAVLQIFTAHGVALGALVGVLAWAQRSVELALVAIGVLLVRGMLLPWLLRRALASVGPARRELRPVINVAASLLAVAGLVLLAFAVSVPLVELDGSPATHAMPVAIAVVLIGLMVLVTRRHAISQLVGFLLVDNGITAAGFLATTGIGLVVEVGVALDVLLVVLVLHVLAGRIRTMFGEVDLGELHELRDR
;
A
#
# COMPACT_ATOMS: atom_id res chain seq x y z
N MET A 1 3.74 39.17 -1.67
CA MET A 1 2.27 38.94 -1.64
C MET A 1 2.06 37.64 -0.89
N SER A 2 1.38 37.66 0.25
CA SER A 2 1.04 36.44 0.99
C SER A 2 0.13 35.56 0.12
N PRO A 3 0.34 34.24 0.08
CA PRO A 3 -0.54 33.34 -0.66
C PRO A 3 -1.97 33.46 -0.09
N PRO A 4 -3.01 33.33 -0.94
CA PRO A 4 -4.38 33.35 -0.47
C PRO A 4 -4.61 32.23 0.56
N ALA A 5 -5.42 32.47 1.59
CA ALA A 5 -5.65 31.50 2.67
C ALA A 5 -6.07 30.11 2.18
N ALA A 6 -6.77 30.04 1.04
CA ALA A 6 -7.13 28.78 0.37
C ALA A 6 -5.90 27.95 -0.05
N ALA A 7 -4.86 28.59 -0.59
CA ALA A 7 -3.63 27.90 -0.99
C ALA A 7 -2.86 27.34 0.22
N LEU A 8 -2.91 28.03 1.37
CA LEU A 8 -2.29 27.52 2.60
C LEU A 8 -3.02 26.30 3.17
N LEU A 9 -4.35 26.25 3.02
CA LEU A 9 -5.15 25.09 3.43
C LEU A 9 -4.86 23.87 2.56
N ASP A 10 -4.74 24.05 1.24
CA ASP A 10 -4.44 22.96 0.32
C ASP A 10 -3.07 22.32 0.61
N VAL A 11 -2.06 23.14 0.91
CA VAL A 11 -0.72 22.67 1.33
C VAL A 11 -0.80 21.88 2.64
N ALA A 12 -1.47 22.42 3.65
CA ALA A 12 -1.59 21.75 4.95
C ALA A 12 -2.33 20.40 4.83
N LEU A 13 -3.38 20.34 4.01
CA LEU A 13 -4.10 19.10 3.74
C LEU A 13 -3.23 18.06 3.04
N LEU A 14 -2.41 18.50 2.07
CA LEU A 14 -1.48 17.62 1.37
C LEU A 14 -0.41 17.06 2.32
N ASP A 15 0.17 17.92 3.16
CA ASP A 15 1.17 17.53 4.17
C ASP A 15 0.59 16.54 5.19
N VAL A 16 -0.65 16.77 5.64
CA VAL A 16 -1.35 15.84 6.53
C VAL A 16 -1.59 14.49 5.85
N ALA A 17 -2.02 14.48 4.59
CA ALA A 17 -2.26 13.24 3.85
C ALA A 17 -0.95 12.46 3.60
N ALA A 18 0.12 13.15 3.20
CA ALA A 18 1.45 12.57 3.02
C ALA A 18 2.01 12.05 4.35
N GLY A 19 1.92 12.84 5.42
CA GLY A 19 2.33 12.45 6.76
C GLY A 19 1.57 11.22 7.27
N ALA A 20 0.25 11.15 7.04
CA ALA A 20 -0.56 9.98 7.36
C ALA A 20 -0.14 8.74 6.55
N LEU A 21 0.17 8.93 5.26
CA LEU A 21 0.66 7.86 4.39
C LEU A 21 1.99 7.28 4.91
N LEU A 22 2.93 8.14 5.29
CA LEU A 22 4.21 7.73 5.88
C LEU A 22 4.00 7.06 7.24
N LEU A 23 3.23 7.68 8.13
CA LEU A 23 2.98 7.16 9.47
C LEU A 23 2.38 5.75 9.41
N THR A 24 1.38 5.54 8.55
CA THR A 24 0.78 4.21 8.39
C THR A 24 1.77 3.18 7.83
N ALA A 25 2.68 3.55 6.91
CA ALA A 25 3.75 2.66 6.45
C ALA A 25 4.70 2.27 7.60
N VAL A 26 5.08 3.21 8.46
CA VAL A 26 5.88 2.93 9.67
C VAL A 26 5.13 2.02 10.64
N LEU A 27 3.84 2.26 10.87
CA LEU A 27 3.01 1.45 11.76
C LEU A 27 2.86 -0.01 11.27
N VAL A 28 2.86 -0.24 9.96
CA VAL A 28 2.89 -1.61 9.39
C VAL A 28 4.17 -2.35 9.80
N VAL A 29 5.32 -1.67 9.85
CA VAL A 29 6.58 -2.27 10.32
C VAL A 29 6.53 -2.54 11.82
N TRP A 30 5.96 -1.62 12.60
CA TRP A 30 5.87 -1.73 14.06
C TRP A 30 4.97 -2.89 14.51
N ARG A 31 3.81 -3.08 13.88
CA ARG A 31 2.86 -4.13 14.28
C ARG A 31 3.37 -5.53 13.93
N ARG A 32 2.99 -6.49 14.78
CA ARG A 32 3.39 -7.91 14.68
C ARG A 32 2.22 -8.84 14.41
N ASP A 33 1.00 -8.36 14.59
CA ASP A 33 -0.21 -9.11 14.38
C ASP A 33 -0.79 -8.78 12.99
N LEU A 34 -1.06 -9.81 12.20
CA LEU A 34 -1.60 -9.63 10.84
C LEU A 34 -2.93 -8.86 10.81
N PRO A 35 -3.88 -9.05 11.74
CA PRO A 35 -5.11 -8.26 11.77
C PRO A 35 -4.87 -6.75 11.90
N ALA A 36 -4.04 -6.27 12.85
CA ALA A 36 -3.75 -4.84 12.95
C ALA A 36 -2.95 -4.34 11.74
N VAL A 37 -2.03 -5.14 11.19
CA VAL A 37 -1.34 -4.78 9.95
C VAL A 37 -2.34 -4.52 8.81
N LEU A 38 -3.37 -5.35 8.66
CA LEU A 38 -4.41 -5.16 7.63
C LEU A 38 -5.34 -3.97 7.92
N GLN A 39 -5.59 -3.65 9.19
CA GLN A 39 -6.32 -2.43 9.57
C GLN A 39 -5.51 -1.18 9.26
N ILE A 40 -4.22 -1.16 9.60
CA ILE A 40 -3.32 -0.05 9.27
C ILE A 40 -3.18 0.07 7.75
N PHE A 41 -3.10 -1.04 7.03
CA PHE A 41 -3.05 -1.02 5.57
C PHE A 41 -4.33 -0.43 4.95
N THR A 42 -5.49 -0.65 5.58
CA THR A 42 -6.75 0.02 5.19
C THR A 42 -6.62 1.55 5.35
N ALA A 43 -6.13 2.01 6.50
CA ALA A 43 -5.87 3.43 6.74
C ALA A 43 -4.82 4.01 5.78
N HIS A 44 -3.81 3.21 5.40
CA HIS A 44 -2.80 3.59 4.42
C HIS A 44 -3.41 3.81 3.02
N GLY A 45 -4.32 2.94 2.58
CA GLY A 45 -5.08 3.14 1.33
C GLY A 45 -5.99 4.37 1.37
N VAL A 46 -6.60 4.66 2.53
CA VAL A 46 -7.39 5.89 2.72
C VAL A 46 -6.50 7.14 2.67
N ALA A 47 -5.32 7.11 3.30
CA ALA A 47 -4.37 8.22 3.24
C ALA A 47 -3.91 8.51 1.81
N LEU A 48 -3.66 7.47 1.00
CA LEU A 48 -3.33 7.62 -0.41
C LEU A 48 -4.49 8.26 -1.19
N GLY A 49 -5.71 7.76 -1.00
CA GLY A 49 -6.89 8.33 -1.64
C GLY A 49 -7.13 9.79 -1.23
N ALA A 50 -6.87 10.14 0.03
CA ALA A 50 -6.93 11.52 0.51
C ALA A 50 -5.87 12.39 -0.16
N LEU A 51 -4.63 11.91 -0.31
CA LEU A 51 -3.56 12.62 -1.01
C LEU A 51 -3.97 12.93 -2.46
N VAL A 52 -4.46 11.94 -3.20
CA VAL A 52 -4.95 12.13 -4.58
C VAL A 52 -6.17 13.05 -4.61
N GLY A 53 -7.07 12.95 -3.62
CA GLY A 53 -8.25 13.82 -3.51
C GLY A 53 -7.89 15.28 -3.25
N VAL A 54 -6.88 15.56 -2.42
CA VAL A 54 -6.37 16.92 -2.20
C VAL A 54 -5.77 17.48 -3.50
N LEU A 55 -5.01 16.67 -4.23
CA LEU A 55 -4.48 17.07 -5.55
C LEU A 55 -5.61 17.34 -6.56
N ALA A 56 -6.64 16.50 -6.58
CA ALA A 56 -7.82 16.70 -7.44
C ALA A 56 -8.53 18.03 -7.13
N TRP A 57 -8.69 18.34 -5.84
CA TRP A 57 -9.28 19.58 -5.38
C TRP A 57 -8.43 20.81 -5.78
N ALA A 58 -7.13 20.77 -5.49
CA ALA A 58 -6.20 21.85 -5.80
C ALA A 58 -6.11 22.13 -7.31
N GLN A 59 -6.13 21.06 -8.13
CA GLN A 59 -6.05 21.16 -9.60
C GLN A 59 -7.42 21.37 -10.26
N ARG A 60 -8.52 21.38 -9.49
CA ARG A 60 -9.91 21.47 -9.99
C ARG A 60 -10.22 20.42 -11.08
N SER A 61 -9.65 19.22 -10.94
CA SER A 61 -9.75 18.15 -11.94
C SER A 61 -10.77 17.10 -11.53
N VAL A 62 -11.84 16.96 -12.32
CA VAL A 62 -12.88 15.93 -12.14
C VAL A 62 -12.29 14.54 -12.39
N GLU A 63 -11.41 14.41 -13.38
CA GLU A 63 -10.75 13.15 -13.70
C GLU A 63 -9.89 12.66 -12.52
N LEU A 64 -9.10 13.55 -11.88
CA LEU A 64 -8.36 13.19 -10.67
C LEU A 64 -9.29 12.84 -9.50
N ALA A 65 -10.45 13.48 -9.40
CA ALA A 65 -11.43 13.14 -8.36
C ALA A 65 -12.00 11.73 -8.57
N LEU A 66 -12.28 11.33 -9.82
CA LEU A 66 -12.69 9.97 -10.16
C LEU A 66 -11.58 8.95 -9.84
N VAL A 67 -10.33 9.31 -10.12
CA VAL A 67 -9.17 8.48 -9.78
C VAL A 67 -9.01 8.35 -8.26
N ALA A 68 -9.18 9.43 -7.49
CA ALA A 68 -9.14 9.40 -6.03
C ALA A 68 -10.22 8.45 -5.46
N ILE A 69 -11.42 8.48 -6.02
CA ILE A 69 -12.51 7.54 -5.66
C ILE A 69 -12.09 6.11 -6.01
N GLY A 70 -11.55 5.87 -7.20
CA GLY A 70 -11.03 4.56 -7.61
C GLY A 70 -9.97 4.03 -6.65
N VAL A 71 -9.01 4.86 -6.27
CA VAL A 71 -7.96 4.53 -5.29
C VAL A 71 -8.59 4.18 -3.93
N LEU A 72 -9.57 4.95 -3.44
CA LEU A 72 -10.26 4.63 -2.20
C LEU A 72 -11.01 3.30 -2.26
N LEU A 73 -11.74 3.04 -3.35
CA LEU A 73 -12.49 1.80 -3.53
C LEU A 73 -11.57 0.59 -3.64
N VAL A 74 -10.51 0.68 -4.45
CA VAL A 74 -9.60 -0.45 -4.67
C VAL A 74 -8.69 -0.63 -3.46
N ARG A 75 -7.99 0.43 -3.03
CA ARG A 75 -6.91 0.34 -2.03
C ARG A 75 -7.39 0.54 -0.61
N GLY A 76 -8.41 1.34 -0.40
CA GLY A 76 -9.06 1.54 0.90
C GLY A 76 -10.08 0.44 1.25
N MET A 77 -10.64 -0.27 0.27
CA MET A 77 -11.73 -1.24 0.55
C MET A 77 -11.46 -2.63 -0.03
N LEU A 78 -11.35 -2.76 -1.34
CA LEU A 78 -11.29 -4.06 -2.03
C LEU A 78 -10.06 -4.88 -1.65
N LEU A 79 -8.86 -4.31 -1.78
CA LEU A 79 -7.60 -5.01 -1.48
C LEU A 79 -7.51 -5.38 0.01
N PRO A 80 -7.78 -4.49 0.98
CA PRO A 80 -7.83 -4.88 2.39
C PRO A 80 -8.87 -5.96 2.68
N TRP A 81 -10.03 -5.94 2.02
CA TRP A 81 -11.05 -6.98 2.17
C TRP A 81 -10.55 -8.34 1.65
N LEU A 82 -9.94 -8.38 0.46
CA LEU A 82 -9.36 -9.60 -0.11
C LEU A 82 -8.27 -10.18 0.80
N LEU A 83 -7.39 -9.32 1.33
CA LEU A 83 -6.35 -9.75 2.27
C LEU A 83 -6.92 -10.27 3.60
N ARG A 84 -7.97 -9.62 4.15
CA ARG A 84 -8.66 -10.11 5.35
C ARG A 84 -9.32 -11.46 5.11
N ARG A 85 -9.93 -11.66 3.94
CA ARG A 85 -10.50 -12.95 3.54
C ARG A 85 -9.42 -14.02 3.42
N ALA A 86 -8.29 -13.68 2.80
CA ALA A 86 -7.13 -14.57 2.74
C ALA A 86 -6.58 -14.88 4.14
N LEU A 87 -6.53 -13.91 5.06
CA LEU A 87 -6.10 -14.14 6.45
C LEU A 87 -7.08 -15.02 7.24
N ALA A 88 -8.39 -14.86 7.05
CA ALA A 88 -9.41 -15.65 7.74
C ALA A 88 -9.31 -17.14 7.39
N SER A 89 -8.85 -17.46 6.17
CA SER A 89 -8.54 -18.84 5.75
C SER A 89 -7.32 -19.45 6.46
N VAL A 90 -6.54 -18.65 7.19
CA VAL A 90 -5.37 -19.09 7.94
C VAL A 90 -5.76 -19.25 9.42
N GLY A 91 -5.67 -20.48 9.93
CA GLY A 91 -6.02 -20.82 11.30
C GLY A 91 -5.32 -19.95 12.38
N PRO A 92 -5.85 -19.89 13.62
CA PRO A 92 -5.45 -18.92 14.64
C PRO A 92 -3.95 -18.90 14.96
N ALA A 93 -3.30 -20.07 14.95
CA ALA A 93 -1.90 -20.25 15.32
C ALA A 93 -0.87 -19.65 14.33
N ARG A 94 -1.29 -19.17 13.16
CA ARG A 94 -0.40 -18.61 12.11
C ARG A 94 -0.58 -17.10 11.90
N ARG A 95 -1.28 -16.40 12.82
CA ARG A 95 -1.60 -14.96 12.69
C ARG A 95 -0.50 -14.03 13.22
N GLU A 96 0.42 -14.55 14.02
CA GLU A 96 1.57 -13.80 14.53
C GLU A 96 2.76 -13.85 13.57
N LEU A 97 3.38 -12.69 13.35
CA LEU A 97 4.59 -12.58 12.57
C LEU A 97 5.78 -12.91 13.46
N ARG A 98 6.62 -13.86 13.04
CA ARG A 98 8.01 -13.98 13.53
C ARG A 98 8.90 -13.12 12.63
N PRO A 99 9.30 -11.92 13.05
CA PRO A 99 10.17 -11.06 12.25
C PRO A 99 11.57 -11.68 12.17
N VAL A 100 12.28 -11.51 11.05
CA VAL A 100 13.71 -11.87 10.96
C VAL A 100 14.58 -10.91 11.77
N ILE A 101 14.13 -9.66 11.92
CA ILE A 101 14.82 -8.56 12.63
C ILE A 101 13.90 -8.05 13.75
N ASN A 102 14.45 -7.75 14.93
CA ASN A 102 13.65 -7.21 16.03
C ASN A 102 13.05 -5.83 15.67
N VAL A 103 11.92 -5.48 16.30
CA VAL A 103 11.17 -4.25 15.94
C VAL A 103 11.99 -2.97 16.13
N ALA A 104 12.83 -2.88 17.16
CA ALA A 104 13.63 -1.69 17.39
C ALA A 104 14.63 -1.47 16.23
N ALA A 105 15.34 -2.52 15.82
CA ALA A 105 16.25 -2.47 14.68
C ALA A 105 15.50 -2.19 13.36
N SER A 106 14.30 -2.75 13.17
CA SER A 106 13.48 -2.43 12.00
C SER A 106 13.04 -0.96 11.98
N LEU A 107 12.66 -0.38 13.13
CA LEU A 107 12.28 1.04 13.20
C LEU A 107 13.47 1.97 13.00
N LEU A 108 14.65 1.62 13.49
CA LEU A 108 15.89 2.35 13.19
C LEU A 108 16.23 2.30 11.70
N ALA A 109 16.10 1.12 11.08
CA ALA A 109 16.28 1.00 9.64
C ALA A 109 15.26 1.86 8.87
N VAL A 110 13.99 1.86 9.26
CA VAL A 110 12.95 2.73 8.68
C VAL A 110 13.33 4.20 8.84
N ALA A 111 13.76 4.64 10.02
CA ALA A 111 14.21 6.01 10.22
C ALA A 111 15.37 6.37 9.28
N GLY A 112 16.35 5.47 9.11
CA GLY A 112 17.44 5.63 8.15
C GLY A 112 16.95 5.72 6.69
N LEU A 113 15.99 4.88 6.29
CA LEU A 113 15.39 4.91 4.96
C LEU A 113 14.59 6.20 4.71
N VAL A 114 13.88 6.71 5.72
CA VAL A 114 13.18 8.00 5.64
C VAL A 114 14.20 9.12 5.47
N LEU A 115 15.25 9.18 6.29
CA LEU A 115 16.30 10.18 6.16
C LEU A 115 16.98 10.11 4.78
N LEU A 116 17.25 8.91 4.28
CA LEU A 116 17.79 8.68 2.95
C LEU A 116 16.85 9.21 1.87
N ALA A 117 15.55 8.90 1.94
CA ALA A 117 14.55 9.38 0.99
C ALA A 117 14.50 10.91 0.92
N PHE A 118 14.55 11.58 2.08
CA PHE A 118 14.63 13.05 2.14
C PHE A 118 15.94 13.59 1.58
N ALA A 119 17.07 12.97 1.90
CA ALA A 119 18.37 13.38 1.40
C ALA A 119 18.48 13.28 -0.14
N VAL A 120 18.01 12.18 -0.74
CA VAL A 120 18.07 11.98 -2.20
C VAL A 120 17.06 12.85 -2.97
N SER A 121 16.04 13.35 -2.28
CA SER A 121 14.98 14.16 -2.89
C SER A 121 15.27 15.66 -2.85
N VAL A 122 16.33 16.10 -2.15
CA VAL A 122 16.72 17.53 -2.08
C VAL A 122 16.80 18.18 -3.46
N PRO A 123 17.49 17.59 -4.47
CA PRO A 123 17.59 18.20 -5.79
C PRO A 123 16.23 18.33 -6.49
N LEU A 124 15.31 17.40 -6.25
CA LEU A 124 13.96 17.45 -6.83
C LEU A 124 13.19 18.65 -6.26
N VAL A 125 13.23 18.83 -4.93
CA VAL A 125 12.57 19.95 -4.24
C VAL A 125 13.16 21.30 -4.64
N GLU A 126 14.46 21.37 -4.89
CA GLU A 126 15.12 22.60 -5.36
C GLU A 126 14.77 22.96 -6.81
N LEU A 127 14.48 21.96 -7.66
CA LEU A 127 14.10 22.17 -9.06
C LEU A 127 12.70 22.78 -9.21
N ASP A 128 11.75 22.35 -8.37
CA ASP A 128 10.39 22.87 -8.34
C ASP A 128 9.88 22.89 -6.89
N GLY A 129 9.86 24.07 -6.26
CA GLY A 129 9.39 24.28 -4.88
C GLY A 129 7.87 24.20 -4.72
N SER A 130 7.18 23.42 -5.56
CA SER A 130 5.74 23.25 -5.48
C SER A 130 5.36 22.36 -4.28
N PRO A 131 4.14 22.52 -3.71
CA PRO A 131 3.68 21.68 -2.61
C PRO A 131 3.75 20.18 -2.89
N ALA A 132 3.53 19.78 -4.16
CA ALA A 132 3.61 18.39 -4.58
C ALA A 132 5.05 17.84 -4.48
N THR A 133 6.03 18.62 -4.94
CA THR A 133 7.44 18.22 -4.87
C THR A 133 7.94 18.13 -3.42
N HIS A 134 7.45 19.00 -2.52
CA HIS A 134 7.75 18.91 -1.09
C HIS A 134 7.24 17.61 -0.43
N ALA A 135 6.16 17.01 -0.95
CA ALA A 135 5.65 15.71 -0.49
C ALA A 135 6.35 14.51 -1.16
N MET A 136 7.11 14.70 -2.24
CA MET A 136 7.80 13.62 -2.97
C MET A 136 8.68 12.71 -2.11
N PRO A 137 9.48 13.21 -1.15
CA PRO A 137 10.33 12.36 -0.31
C PRO A 137 9.53 11.33 0.50
N VAL A 138 8.28 11.66 0.86
CA VAL A 138 7.37 10.77 1.58
C VAL A 138 7.01 9.56 0.72
N ALA A 139 6.69 9.77 -0.56
CA ALA A 139 6.38 8.69 -1.48
C ALA A 139 7.58 7.75 -1.67
N ILE A 140 8.79 8.31 -1.84
CA ILE A 140 10.04 7.54 -1.93
C ILE A 140 10.30 6.75 -0.63
N ALA A 141 10.09 7.36 0.53
CA ALA A 141 10.22 6.67 1.81
C ALA A 141 9.25 5.48 1.92
N VAL A 142 7.99 5.66 1.50
CA VAL A 142 6.98 4.57 1.50
C VAL A 142 7.41 3.43 0.58
N VAL A 143 7.98 3.71 -0.60
CA VAL A 143 8.56 2.69 -1.49
C VAL A 143 9.68 1.92 -0.79
N LEU A 144 10.65 2.61 -0.19
CA LEU A 144 11.77 1.98 0.50
C LEU A 144 11.32 1.14 1.70
N ILE A 145 10.34 1.62 2.47
CA ILE A 145 9.73 0.88 3.58
C ILE A 145 9.03 -0.38 3.05
N GLY A 146 8.26 -0.28 1.98
CA GLY A 146 7.60 -1.42 1.35
C GLY A 146 8.58 -2.48 0.88
N LEU A 147 9.69 -2.08 0.24
CA LEU A 147 10.77 -2.97 -0.16
C LEU A 147 11.41 -3.67 1.04
N MET A 148 11.69 -2.92 2.11
CA MET A 148 12.22 -3.50 3.35
C MET A 148 11.25 -4.54 3.95
N VAL A 149 9.93 -4.26 3.95
CA VAL A 149 8.91 -5.23 4.38
C VAL A 149 8.94 -6.49 3.51
N LEU A 150 9.06 -6.35 2.20
CA LEU A 150 9.10 -7.47 1.27
C LEU A 150 10.33 -8.38 1.50
N VAL A 151 11.48 -7.79 1.78
CA VAL A 151 12.75 -8.50 2.04
C VAL A 151 12.76 -9.15 3.43
N THR A 152 12.19 -8.50 4.44
CA THR A 152 12.32 -8.95 5.84
C THR A 152 11.18 -9.85 6.34
N ARG A 153 10.00 -9.81 5.71
CA ARG A 153 8.85 -10.61 6.14
C ARG A 153 8.75 -11.91 5.34
N ARG A 154 8.60 -13.04 6.04
CA ARG A 154 8.47 -14.38 5.45
C ARG A 154 7.02 -14.80 5.19
N HIS A 155 6.06 -14.16 5.84
CA HIS A 155 4.66 -14.54 5.73
C HIS A 155 4.06 -13.93 4.45
N ALA A 156 3.44 -14.77 3.60
CA ALA A 156 2.92 -14.35 2.30
C ALA A 156 1.99 -13.12 2.37
N ILE A 157 1.12 -13.02 3.39
CA ILE A 157 0.23 -11.86 3.56
C ILE A 157 1.03 -10.59 3.87
N SER A 158 2.09 -10.67 4.67
CA SER A 158 2.95 -9.51 4.93
C SER A 158 3.80 -9.14 3.73
N GLN A 159 4.21 -10.10 2.91
CA GLN A 159 4.88 -9.83 1.64
C GLN A 159 3.94 -9.12 0.66
N LEU A 160 2.68 -9.55 0.58
CA LEU A 160 1.65 -8.84 -0.18
C LEU A 160 1.47 -7.41 0.33
N VAL A 161 1.38 -7.20 1.64
CA VAL A 161 1.31 -5.84 2.23
C VAL A 161 2.57 -5.03 1.89
N GLY A 162 3.77 -5.62 1.96
CA GLY A 162 5.01 -4.94 1.56
C GLY A 162 5.01 -4.52 0.09
N PHE A 163 4.61 -5.42 -0.80
CA PHE A 163 4.45 -5.12 -2.23
C PHE A 163 3.41 -4.02 -2.45
N LEU A 164 2.28 -4.08 -1.76
CA LEU A 164 1.23 -3.06 -1.81
C LEU A 164 1.70 -1.69 -1.33
N LEU A 165 2.57 -1.63 -0.30
CA LEU A 165 3.20 -0.39 0.14
C LEU A 165 4.11 0.18 -0.96
N VAL A 166 4.91 -0.68 -1.63
CA VAL A 166 5.75 -0.25 -2.77
C VAL A 166 4.88 0.38 -3.86
N ASP A 167 3.84 -0.33 -4.26
CA ASP A 167 2.94 0.09 -5.32
C ASP A 167 2.17 1.38 -4.97
N ASN A 168 1.72 1.52 -3.73
CA ASN A 168 1.13 2.76 -3.22
C ASN A 168 2.13 3.92 -3.20
N GLY A 169 3.39 3.66 -2.83
CA GLY A 169 4.46 4.66 -2.87
C GLY A 169 4.77 5.12 -4.29
N ILE A 170 4.82 4.20 -5.26
CA ILE A 170 4.99 4.51 -6.68
C ILE A 170 3.80 5.33 -7.20
N THR A 171 2.58 4.93 -6.83
CA THR A 171 1.35 5.64 -7.19
C THR A 171 1.37 7.08 -6.64
N ALA A 172 1.71 7.26 -5.36
CA ALA A 172 1.87 8.57 -4.76
C ALA A 172 2.95 9.40 -5.47
N ALA A 173 4.12 8.83 -5.73
CA ALA A 173 5.20 9.51 -6.45
C ALA A 173 4.77 9.94 -7.84
N GLY A 174 4.01 9.11 -8.55
CA GLY A 174 3.45 9.46 -9.85
C GLY A 174 2.55 10.70 -9.78
N PHE A 175 1.55 10.70 -8.90
CA PHE A 175 0.65 11.86 -8.75
C PHE A 175 1.34 13.12 -8.24
N LEU A 176 2.41 12.99 -7.46
CA LEU A 176 3.21 14.12 -6.98
C LEU A 176 4.17 14.65 -8.05
N ALA A 177 4.66 13.79 -8.96
CA ALA A 177 5.60 14.16 -10.00
C ALA A 177 4.93 14.75 -11.23
N THR A 178 3.67 14.38 -11.51
CA THR A 178 2.98 14.77 -12.73
C THR A 178 1.73 15.59 -12.45
N THR A 179 1.57 16.70 -13.17
CA THR A 179 0.34 17.50 -13.23
C THR A 179 -0.75 16.87 -14.12
N GLY A 180 -0.53 15.64 -14.60
CA GLY A 180 -1.43 14.93 -15.51
C GLY A 180 -1.66 13.48 -15.07
N ILE A 181 -2.73 12.90 -15.60
CA ILE A 181 -3.29 11.62 -15.17
C ILE A 181 -2.70 10.44 -15.94
N GLY A 182 -2.18 10.68 -17.16
CA GLY A 182 -1.89 9.66 -18.18
C GLY A 182 -1.09 8.43 -17.71
N LEU A 183 0.22 8.42 -17.98
CA LEU A 183 1.06 7.23 -17.81
C LEU A 183 1.03 6.63 -16.39
N VAL A 184 0.91 7.49 -15.37
CA VAL A 184 0.84 7.05 -13.97
C VAL A 184 -0.41 6.23 -13.70
N VAL A 185 -1.58 6.68 -14.18
CA VAL A 185 -2.84 5.93 -13.99
C VAL A 185 -2.85 4.66 -14.82
N GLU A 186 -2.36 4.70 -16.07
CA GLU A 186 -2.31 3.49 -16.89
C GLU A 186 -1.45 2.39 -16.26
N VAL A 187 -0.25 2.74 -15.80
CA VAL A 187 0.65 1.81 -15.12
C VAL A 187 0.08 1.39 -13.77
N GLY A 188 -0.49 2.31 -13.00
CA GLY A 188 -1.13 2.02 -11.72
C GLY A 188 -2.30 1.03 -11.85
N VAL A 189 -3.15 1.22 -12.85
CA VAL A 189 -4.28 0.32 -13.15
C VAL A 189 -3.78 -1.06 -13.57
N ALA A 190 -2.75 -1.13 -14.41
CA ALA A 190 -2.16 -2.41 -14.81
C ALA A 190 -1.56 -3.17 -13.61
N LEU A 191 -0.85 -2.46 -12.72
CA LEU A 191 -0.32 -3.02 -11.48
C LEU A 191 -1.43 -3.46 -10.53
N ASP A 192 -2.52 -2.69 -10.42
CA ASP A 192 -3.71 -3.05 -9.62
C ASP A 192 -4.36 -4.36 -10.10
N VAL A 193 -4.49 -4.55 -11.42
CA VAL A 193 -5.03 -5.81 -11.97
C VAL A 193 -4.12 -6.98 -11.65
N LEU A 194 -2.80 -6.84 -11.87
CA LEU A 194 -1.80 -7.86 -11.54
C LEU A 194 -1.89 -8.26 -10.07
N LEU A 195 -2.02 -7.27 -9.20
CA LEU A 195 -2.11 -7.44 -7.76
C LEU A 195 -3.40 -8.14 -7.34
N VAL A 196 -4.55 -7.79 -7.91
CA VAL A 196 -5.81 -8.51 -7.68
C VAL A 196 -5.65 -9.98 -8.07
N VAL A 197 -5.04 -10.26 -9.23
CA VAL A 197 -4.76 -11.62 -9.68
C VAL A 197 -3.82 -12.35 -8.72
N LEU A 198 -2.75 -11.70 -8.25
CA LEU A 198 -1.81 -12.27 -7.27
C LEU A 198 -2.51 -12.63 -5.95
N VAL A 199 -3.34 -11.73 -5.43
CA VAL A 199 -4.11 -11.97 -4.19
C VAL A 199 -5.11 -13.11 -4.38
N LEU A 200 -5.81 -13.15 -5.51
CA LEU A 200 -6.72 -14.24 -5.87
C LEU A 200 -5.97 -15.57 -6.01
N HIS A 201 -4.79 -15.57 -6.61
CA HIS A 201 -3.95 -16.77 -6.73
C HIS A 201 -3.54 -17.31 -5.35
N VAL A 202 -3.12 -16.43 -4.44
CA VAL A 202 -2.82 -16.79 -3.05
C VAL A 202 -4.05 -17.37 -2.35
N LEU A 203 -5.22 -16.77 -2.55
CA LEU A 203 -6.48 -17.25 -1.98
C LEU A 203 -6.85 -18.63 -2.54
N ALA A 204 -6.78 -18.82 -3.85
CA ALA A 204 -7.08 -20.07 -4.53
C ALA A 204 -6.12 -21.20 -4.12
N GLY A 205 -4.82 -20.90 -4.02
CA GLY A 205 -3.81 -21.82 -3.50
C GLY A 205 -4.14 -22.29 -2.08
N ARG A 206 -4.61 -21.38 -1.22
CA ARG A 206 -4.99 -21.73 0.16
C ARG A 206 -6.27 -22.56 0.25
N ILE A 207 -7.26 -22.28 -0.59
CA ILE A 207 -8.48 -23.10 -0.69
C ILE A 207 -8.10 -24.54 -1.07
N ARG A 208 -7.26 -24.71 -2.10
CA ARG A 208 -6.79 -26.05 -2.51
C ARG A 208 -6.08 -26.81 -1.40
N THR A 209 -5.30 -26.12 -0.55
CA THR A 209 -4.64 -26.78 0.60
C THR A 209 -5.57 -27.13 1.76
N MET A 210 -6.72 -26.45 1.91
CA MET A 210 -7.71 -26.77 2.95
C MET A 210 -8.71 -27.85 2.51
N PHE A 211 -9.04 -27.89 1.23
CA PHE A 211 -9.88 -28.92 0.61
C PHE A 211 -9.01 -29.96 -0.12
N GLY A 212 -7.84 -30.29 0.43
CA GLY A 212 -6.89 -31.22 -0.18
C GLY A 212 -7.62 -32.42 -0.77
N GLU A 213 -7.37 -32.66 -2.06
CA GLU A 213 -7.95 -33.71 -2.91
C GLU A 213 -9.34 -34.16 -2.42
N VAL A 214 -10.40 -33.59 -2.99
CA VAL A 214 -11.66 -34.35 -3.07
C VAL A 214 -11.27 -35.61 -3.83
N ASP A 215 -10.92 -36.64 -3.09
CA ASP A 215 -10.49 -37.92 -3.58
C ASP A 215 -11.71 -38.56 -4.24
N LEU A 216 -11.89 -38.23 -5.51
CA LEU A 216 -12.82 -38.91 -6.40
C LEU A 216 -12.33 -40.34 -6.71
N GLY A 217 -11.26 -40.82 -6.06
CA GLY A 217 -10.74 -42.19 -6.11
C GLY A 217 -11.43 -43.17 -5.15
N GLU A 218 -12.06 -42.72 -4.07
CA GLU A 218 -12.71 -43.60 -3.08
C GLU A 218 -14.12 -44.10 -3.49
N LEU A 219 -14.56 -43.84 -4.73
CA LEU A 219 -15.84 -44.32 -5.27
C LEU A 219 -15.71 -45.54 -6.20
N HIS A 220 -14.53 -46.16 -6.33
CA HIS A 220 -14.36 -47.35 -7.18
C HIS A 220 -14.37 -48.71 -6.45
N GLU A 221 -14.53 -48.75 -5.12
CA GLU A 221 -14.61 -50.02 -4.37
C GLU A 221 -16.04 -50.55 -4.13
N LEU A 222 -17.08 -49.81 -4.53
CA LEU A 222 -18.48 -50.25 -4.41
C LEU A 222 -19.14 -50.52 -5.77
N ARG A 223 -18.38 -51.10 -6.70
CA ARG A 223 -18.96 -51.83 -7.83
C ARG A 223 -18.49 -53.28 -7.80
N ASP A 224 -19.03 -53.96 -6.78
CA ASP A 224 -19.58 -55.33 -6.76
C ASP A 224 -19.23 -56.22 -7.98
N ARG A 225 -18.61 -57.40 -7.80
CA ARG A 225 -19.18 -58.64 -7.22
C ARG A 225 -20.54 -59.04 -7.77
#